data_AF-A0A9X7WJW0-F1
#
_entry.id   AF-A0A9X7WJW0-F1
#
_cell.length_a   1.000
_cell.length_b   1.000
_cell.length_c   1.000
_cell.angle_alpha   90.00
_cell.angle_beta   90.00
_cell.angle_gamma   90.00
#
_symmetry.space_group_name_H-M   'P 1'
#
loop_
_entity.id
_entity.type
_entity.pdbx_description
1 polymer ?
#
loop_
_entity_poly.entity_id
_entity_poly.type
_entity_poly.pdbx_seq_one_letter_code
_entity_poly.pdbx_strand_id
1 'polypeptide(L)'
;MSFDLEAVHAKYRAERDKRLVPGRAAIRDMTHDRRLAGFLTDPFTAWREREPVEDDPDVVILGGGIAGLLAGAQLRKAGVERIRIIDRAGGVGGTWYWNRYPGVMCDVESYQYLPLLEELDYIPTQRYAYGEEIRLHLQAVADRFDLVRDALFHTGIQRAVWHEDSGRWVIHTDRGDLLSARHYVVAAGILNLLKLPVVPGMDDFAGKAFHTARWDYGYTGGAPGAPLTGLADKAVALVGTGASGLQVLPPLAEAARQVFVFQRTPSAIGARDNRPTEPDFRHGLAPGWQKRRMDNFQSIMLGRPVDTDLTDDGWTKYYAAVQNPPRIPGAGIAEFLLNAERLDFDIMEQHRRRIDELVTDPEVAEQLKPYYRYLCKRPCFHDEYFDAFNRPNVTLISCPAGIRADHRARSGGRRPRVRRRLHRLWHRFRGGGDTPAAPRRPRHHRPQRHHPGREVGRRRRQPVRNDESRLPQYVRHAGAGPAIGGDRELHPTRGARS
;
A
#
# COMPACT_ATOMS: atom_id res chain seq x y z
N MET A 1 8.18 -16.62 26.82
CA MET A 1 9.56 -16.98 27.23
C MET A 1 9.99 -16.07 28.37
N SER A 2 10.78 -16.53 29.34
CA SER A 2 11.48 -15.63 30.28
C SER A 2 12.54 -14.84 29.51
N PHE A 3 12.79 -13.58 29.89
CA PHE A 3 13.77 -12.75 29.19
C PHE A 3 15.19 -13.30 29.38
N ASP A 4 15.77 -13.81 28.29
CA ASP A 4 17.17 -14.17 28.15
C ASP A 4 17.67 -13.51 26.86
N LEU A 5 18.58 -12.56 27.03
CA LEU A 5 19.07 -11.70 25.95
C LEU A 5 19.74 -12.52 24.85
N GLU A 6 20.56 -13.50 25.20
CA GLU A 6 21.30 -14.30 24.23
C GLU A 6 20.36 -15.18 23.42
N ALA A 7 19.41 -15.83 24.09
CA ALA A 7 18.39 -16.65 23.44
C ALA A 7 17.49 -15.84 22.50
N VAL A 8 17.05 -14.65 22.93
CA VAL A 8 16.25 -13.73 22.10
C VAL A 8 17.03 -13.31 20.86
N HIS A 9 18.28 -12.89 21.03
CA HIS A 9 19.14 -12.50 19.92
C HIS A 9 19.40 -13.66 18.96
N ALA A 10 19.65 -14.86 19.47
CA ALA A 10 19.84 -16.06 18.65
C ALA A 10 18.60 -16.38 17.81
N LYS A 11 17.40 -16.34 18.42
CA LYS A 11 16.12 -16.53 17.70
C LYS A 11 15.91 -15.46 16.64
N TYR A 12 16.14 -14.19 16.94
CA TYR A 12 15.95 -13.08 16.00
C TYR A 12 16.93 -13.16 14.82
N ARG A 13 18.20 -13.50 15.08
CA ARG A 13 19.19 -13.76 14.01
C ARG A 13 18.76 -14.92 13.12
N ALA A 14 18.38 -16.05 13.72
CA ALA A 14 17.92 -17.21 12.95
C ALA A 14 16.73 -16.87 12.04
N GLU A 15 15.79 -16.04 12.50
CA GLU A 15 14.64 -15.61 11.70
C GLU A 15 15.01 -14.60 10.61
N ARG A 16 15.92 -13.67 10.89
CA ARG A 16 16.50 -12.77 9.87
C ARG A 16 17.18 -13.57 8.76
N ASP A 17 17.97 -14.58 9.12
CA ASP A 17 18.85 -15.30 8.20
C ASP A 17 18.08 -16.16 7.20
N LYS A 18 16.90 -16.69 7.58
CA LYS A 18 15.97 -17.35 6.64
C LYS A 18 15.57 -16.48 5.43
N ARG A 19 15.73 -15.16 5.53
CA ARG A 19 15.32 -14.15 4.55
C ARG A 19 16.51 -13.45 3.88
N LEU A 20 17.75 -13.85 4.19
CA LEU A 20 18.95 -13.39 3.49
C LEU A 20 19.15 -14.22 2.22
N VAL A 21 18.31 -13.98 1.21
CA VAL A 21 18.42 -14.62 -0.10
C VAL A 21 18.86 -13.62 -1.18
N PRO A 22 19.65 -14.02 -2.19
CA PRO A 22 20.01 -13.18 -3.31
C PRO A 22 18.77 -12.61 -4.03
N GLY A 23 18.83 -11.35 -4.47
CA GLY A 23 17.72 -10.72 -5.20
C GLY A 23 16.45 -10.44 -4.39
N ARG A 24 16.45 -10.61 -3.06
CA ARG A 24 15.25 -10.42 -2.20
C ARG A 24 14.60 -9.03 -2.25
N ALA A 25 15.36 -8.03 -2.68
CA ALA A 25 14.94 -6.64 -2.81
C ALA A 25 14.71 -6.24 -4.28
N ALA A 26 14.85 -7.18 -5.22
CA ALA A 26 14.62 -6.93 -6.63
C ALA A 26 13.15 -6.56 -6.86
N ILE A 27 12.96 -5.42 -7.49
CA ILE A 27 11.66 -4.88 -7.88
C ILE A 27 11.65 -4.80 -9.41
N ARG A 28 10.52 -5.14 -10.01
CA ARG A 28 10.31 -5.01 -11.46
C ARG A 28 10.16 -3.54 -11.82
N ASP A 29 10.83 -3.16 -12.88
CA ASP A 29 10.59 -1.89 -13.54
C ASP A 29 9.33 -2.00 -14.40
N MET A 30 8.26 -1.34 -13.96
CA MET A 30 6.98 -1.33 -14.68
C MET A 30 6.88 -0.22 -15.72
N THR A 31 7.85 0.70 -15.77
CA THR A 31 7.82 1.84 -16.71
C THR A 31 8.09 1.39 -18.14
N HIS A 32 8.89 0.34 -18.31
CA HIS A 32 9.26 -0.20 -19.62
C HIS A 32 8.60 -1.56 -19.94
N ASP A 33 7.98 -2.21 -18.96
CA ASP A 33 7.34 -3.51 -19.14
C ASP A 33 5.87 -3.37 -19.57
N ARG A 34 5.62 -3.56 -20.88
CA ARG A 34 4.26 -3.52 -21.46
C ARG A 34 3.28 -4.52 -20.84
N ARG A 35 3.75 -5.65 -20.28
CA ARG A 35 2.89 -6.63 -19.60
C ARG A 35 2.44 -6.13 -18.23
N LEU A 36 3.24 -5.27 -17.61
CA LEU A 36 2.97 -4.70 -16.28
C LEU A 36 2.41 -3.28 -16.33
N ALA A 37 2.42 -2.62 -17.49
CA ALA A 37 1.87 -1.28 -17.67
C ALA A 37 0.41 -1.15 -17.17
N GLY A 38 -0.39 -2.23 -17.29
CA GLY A 38 -1.75 -2.27 -16.75
C GLY A 38 -1.85 -2.10 -15.22
N PHE A 39 -0.77 -2.37 -14.47
CA PHE A 39 -0.70 -2.09 -13.03
C PHE A 39 -0.53 -0.60 -12.71
N LEU A 40 -0.23 0.23 -13.70
CA LEU A 40 -0.12 1.69 -13.53
C LEU A 40 -1.42 2.40 -13.91
N THR A 41 -2.28 1.75 -14.70
CA THR A 41 -3.59 2.27 -15.11
C THR A 41 -4.44 2.64 -13.92
N ASP A 42 -5.17 3.74 -14.04
CA ASP A 42 -6.16 4.19 -13.07
C ASP A 42 -7.49 3.42 -13.25
N PRO A 43 -7.91 2.60 -12.27
CA PRO A 43 -9.15 1.84 -12.37
C PRO A 43 -10.38 2.63 -11.92
N PHE A 44 -10.22 3.83 -11.37
CA PHE A 44 -11.32 4.55 -10.70
C PHE A 44 -11.90 5.67 -11.54
N THR A 45 -11.07 6.31 -12.37
CA THR A 45 -11.51 7.40 -13.24
C THR A 45 -11.05 7.13 -14.66
N ALA A 46 -12.00 7.17 -15.59
CA ALA A 46 -11.70 7.02 -17.01
C ALA A 46 -10.77 8.15 -17.46
N TRP A 47 -9.70 7.76 -18.15
CA TRP A 47 -8.81 8.72 -18.79
C TRP A 47 -9.54 9.50 -19.88
N ARG A 48 -9.30 10.81 -19.96
CA ARG A 48 -9.89 11.69 -20.97
C ARG A 48 -8.80 12.42 -21.75
N GLU A 49 -8.95 12.43 -23.07
CA GLU A 49 -8.11 13.24 -23.94
C GLU A 49 -8.40 14.73 -23.71
N ARG A 50 -7.35 15.57 -23.77
CA ARG A 50 -7.43 17.03 -23.72
C ARG A 50 -6.26 17.62 -24.48
N GLU A 51 -6.45 18.83 -25.01
CA GLU A 51 -5.34 19.59 -25.58
C GLU A 51 -4.27 19.92 -24.53
N PRO A 52 -3.00 20.06 -24.95
CA PRO A 52 -1.95 20.59 -24.10
C PRO A 52 -2.31 21.97 -23.55
N VAL A 53 -1.92 22.23 -22.30
CA VAL A 53 -2.12 23.51 -21.63
C VAL A 53 -0.83 24.29 -21.62
N GLU A 54 -0.87 25.49 -22.20
CA GLU A 54 0.13 26.53 -21.99
C GLU A 54 -0.44 27.58 -21.04
N ASP A 55 0.21 27.80 -19.91
CA ASP A 55 -0.28 28.72 -18.89
C ASP A 55 0.86 29.18 -17.96
N ASP A 56 0.59 30.20 -17.17
CA ASP A 56 1.58 30.88 -16.38
C ASP A 56 1.21 31.03 -14.88
N PRO A 57 0.75 29.98 -14.17
CA PRO A 57 0.28 30.09 -12.78
C PRO A 57 1.33 30.68 -11.84
N ASP A 58 0.90 31.23 -10.70
CA ASP A 58 1.83 31.71 -9.67
C ASP A 58 2.50 30.52 -8.96
N VAL A 59 1.72 29.48 -8.68
CA VAL A 59 2.18 28.28 -7.98
C VAL A 59 1.75 27.01 -8.71
N VAL A 60 2.69 26.12 -8.96
CA VAL A 60 2.42 24.72 -9.34
C VAL A 60 2.70 23.81 -8.15
N ILE A 61 1.73 22.96 -7.82
CA ILE A 61 1.83 21.96 -6.76
C ILE A 61 1.86 20.57 -7.40
N LEU A 62 2.96 19.84 -7.24
CA LEU A 62 3.06 18.43 -7.63
C LEU A 62 2.42 17.56 -6.55
N GLY A 63 1.27 16.98 -6.85
CA GLY A 63 0.54 16.02 -6.00
C GLY A 63 -0.74 16.60 -5.42
N GLY A 64 -1.86 15.90 -5.63
CA GLY A 64 -3.19 16.20 -5.11
C GLY A 64 -3.53 15.41 -3.83
N GLY A 65 -2.52 14.94 -3.09
CA GLY A 65 -2.69 14.30 -1.78
C GLY A 65 -2.79 15.30 -0.63
N ILE A 66 -2.84 14.80 0.62
CA ILE A 66 -2.98 15.62 1.84
C ILE A 66 -2.02 16.81 1.86
N ALA A 67 -0.72 16.59 1.58
CA ALA A 67 0.28 17.64 1.60
C ALA A 67 0.01 18.73 0.54
N GLY A 68 -0.39 18.35 -0.68
CA GLY A 68 -0.70 19.30 -1.75
C GLY A 68 -1.98 20.07 -1.48
N LEU A 69 -3.01 19.41 -0.93
CA LEU A 69 -4.25 20.05 -0.52
C LEU A 69 -4.04 21.03 0.64
N LEU A 70 -3.25 20.67 1.64
CA LEU A 70 -2.90 21.57 2.74
C LEU A 70 -2.08 22.77 2.23
N ALA A 71 -1.10 22.57 1.35
CA ALA A 71 -0.35 23.66 0.74
C ALA A 71 -1.27 24.59 -0.06
N GLY A 72 -2.15 24.03 -0.90
CA GLY A 72 -3.14 24.79 -1.66
C GLY A 72 -4.10 25.58 -0.77
N ALA A 73 -4.62 24.96 0.29
CA ALA A 73 -5.50 25.62 1.27
C ALA A 73 -4.80 26.79 1.97
N GLN A 74 -3.54 26.64 2.38
CA GLN A 74 -2.78 27.73 3.01
C GLN A 74 -2.48 28.86 2.02
N LEU A 75 -2.14 28.54 0.77
CA LEU A 75 -1.94 29.53 -0.29
C LEU A 75 -3.23 30.32 -0.59
N ARG A 76 -4.39 29.64 -0.62
CA ARG A 76 -5.70 30.30 -0.74
C ARG A 76 -5.98 31.22 0.43
N LYS A 77 -5.74 30.78 1.67
CA LYS A 77 -5.85 31.61 2.88
C LYS A 77 -4.93 32.84 2.82
N ALA A 78 -3.79 32.74 2.14
CA ALA A 78 -2.85 33.84 1.91
C ALA A 78 -3.20 34.73 0.70
N GLY A 79 -4.32 34.50 0.01
CA GLY A 79 -4.78 35.31 -1.13
C GLY A 79 -4.16 34.93 -2.48
N VAL A 80 -3.51 33.77 -2.61
CA VAL A 80 -2.97 33.31 -3.89
C VAL A 80 -4.09 32.69 -4.74
N GLU A 81 -4.32 33.26 -5.92
CA GLU A 81 -5.43 32.86 -6.81
C GLU A 81 -5.01 31.90 -7.93
N ARG A 82 -3.82 32.06 -8.53
CA ARG A 82 -3.40 31.20 -9.66
C ARG A 82 -2.56 30.02 -9.20
N ILE A 83 -3.25 29.02 -8.65
CA ILE A 83 -2.66 27.77 -8.17
C ILE A 83 -3.08 26.65 -9.11
N ARG A 84 -2.13 25.77 -9.46
CA ARG A 84 -2.39 24.56 -10.23
C ARG A 84 -1.85 23.32 -9.53
N ILE A 85 -2.75 22.40 -9.19
CA ILE A 85 -2.37 21.06 -8.73
C ILE A 85 -2.16 20.16 -9.96
N ILE A 86 -1.10 19.37 -9.96
CA ILE A 86 -0.82 18.36 -11.00
C ILE A 86 -0.64 17.00 -10.35
N ASP A 87 -1.40 16.01 -10.78
CA ASP A 87 -1.29 14.63 -10.29
C ASP A 87 -1.56 13.62 -11.41
N ARG A 88 -0.91 12.45 -11.31
CA ARG A 88 -1.17 11.31 -12.18
C ARG A 88 -2.52 10.66 -11.88
N ALA A 89 -3.06 10.85 -10.68
CA ALA A 89 -4.41 10.44 -10.32
C ALA A 89 -5.46 11.18 -11.15
N GLY A 90 -6.61 10.55 -11.39
CA GLY A 90 -7.78 11.19 -12.00
C GLY A 90 -8.53 12.15 -11.09
N GLY A 91 -8.02 12.45 -9.89
CA GLY A 91 -8.63 13.35 -8.91
C GLY A 91 -7.76 13.51 -7.65
N VAL A 92 -8.28 14.27 -6.68
CA VAL A 92 -7.58 14.50 -5.41
C VAL A 92 -7.66 13.30 -4.45
N GLY A 93 -6.77 13.28 -3.47
CA GLY A 93 -6.73 12.31 -2.38
C GLY A 93 -5.38 11.59 -2.24
N GLY A 94 -4.56 11.57 -3.29
CA GLY A 94 -3.24 10.94 -3.28
C GLY A 94 -3.30 9.47 -2.86
N THR A 95 -2.71 9.12 -1.70
CA THR A 95 -2.82 7.78 -1.11
C THR A 95 -4.26 7.26 -1.09
N TRP A 96 -5.22 8.11 -0.71
CA TRP A 96 -6.64 7.76 -0.54
C TRP A 96 -7.43 7.80 -1.85
N TYR A 97 -6.86 8.41 -2.90
CA TYR A 97 -7.37 8.24 -4.25
C TYR A 97 -7.03 6.83 -4.77
N TRP A 98 -5.79 6.39 -4.58
CA TRP A 98 -5.28 5.13 -5.15
C TRP A 98 -5.66 3.89 -4.35
N ASN A 99 -5.58 3.95 -3.02
CA ASN A 99 -5.79 2.79 -2.16
C ASN A 99 -7.27 2.70 -1.79
N ARG A 100 -8.04 1.99 -2.62
CA ARG A 100 -9.46 1.71 -2.40
C ARG A 100 -9.73 0.21 -2.28
N TYR A 101 -8.80 -0.57 -1.77
CA TYR A 101 -9.03 -1.99 -1.51
C TYR A 101 -9.99 -2.18 -0.31
N PRO A 102 -10.72 -3.30 -0.23
CA PRO A 102 -11.67 -3.52 0.86
C PRO A 102 -10.95 -3.58 2.22
N GLY A 103 -11.54 -2.94 3.22
CA GLY A 103 -10.96 -2.82 4.57
C GLY A 103 -9.88 -1.75 4.73
N VAL A 104 -9.58 -0.96 3.69
CA VAL A 104 -8.60 0.13 3.80
C VAL A 104 -9.03 1.15 4.85
N MET A 105 -8.13 1.46 5.79
CA MET A 105 -8.36 2.42 6.89
C MET A 105 -7.06 3.10 7.31
N CYS A 106 -7.14 4.28 7.91
CA CYS A 106 -5.98 4.93 8.52
C CYS A 106 -5.52 4.17 9.76
N ASP A 107 -4.20 4.16 10.02
CA ASP A 107 -3.64 3.53 11.21
C ASP A 107 -3.37 4.51 12.35
N VAL A 108 -3.53 5.81 12.11
CA VAL A 108 -3.54 6.89 13.11
C VAL A 108 -4.98 7.30 13.35
N GLU A 109 -5.32 7.66 14.58
CA GLU A 109 -6.67 8.08 14.95
C GLU A 109 -7.20 9.21 14.04
N SER A 110 -8.42 9.06 13.54
CA SER A 110 -9.04 9.91 12.52
C SER A 110 -9.14 11.37 12.96
N TYR A 111 -9.38 11.61 14.25
CA TYR A 111 -9.50 12.94 14.86
C TYR A 111 -8.24 13.80 14.75
N GLN A 112 -7.09 13.18 14.47
CA GLN A 112 -5.80 13.85 14.27
C GLN A 112 -5.17 13.55 12.90
N TYR A 113 -5.66 12.55 12.19
CA TYR A 113 -5.17 12.18 10.86
C TYR A 113 -5.84 12.98 9.73
N LEU A 114 -7.17 13.19 9.80
CA LEU A 114 -7.88 13.94 8.76
C LEU A 114 -7.55 15.44 8.91
N PRO A 115 -7.11 16.13 7.85
CA PRO A 115 -6.73 17.54 7.95
C PRO A 115 -7.96 18.44 8.10
N LEU A 116 -7.83 19.58 8.80
CA LEU A 116 -8.81 20.68 8.77
C LEU A 116 -10.23 20.27 9.25
N LEU A 117 -10.32 19.43 10.28
CA LEU A 117 -11.62 18.98 10.81
C LEU A 117 -12.43 20.15 11.37
N GLU A 118 -11.76 21.08 12.07
CA GLU A 118 -12.40 22.28 12.62
C GLU A 118 -12.87 23.23 11.52
N GLU A 119 -12.07 23.46 10.47
CA GLU A 119 -12.45 24.35 9.38
C GLU A 119 -13.58 23.83 8.49
N LEU A 120 -13.78 22.51 8.44
CA LEU A 120 -14.89 21.87 7.73
C LEU A 120 -16.07 21.52 8.64
N ASP A 121 -16.01 21.83 9.94
CA ASP A 121 -16.99 21.40 10.94
C ASP A 121 -17.31 19.89 10.87
N TYR A 122 -16.29 19.08 10.62
CA TYR A 122 -16.42 17.66 10.39
C TYR A 122 -15.90 16.85 11.57
N ILE A 123 -16.69 15.88 12.01
CA ILE A 123 -16.28 14.88 13.01
C ILE A 123 -16.29 13.52 12.31
N PRO A 124 -15.14 12.82 12.23
CA PRO A 124 -15.07 11.48 11.67
C PRO A 124 -16.06 10.53 12.35
N THR A 125 -16.60 9.57 11.60
CA THR A 125 -17.61 8.62 12.04
C THR A 125 -17.07 7.51 12.93
N GLN A 126 -15.76 7.23 12.85
CA GLN A 126 -15.07 6.22 13.64
C GLN A 126 -13.72 6.70 14.13
N ARG A 127 -13.21 6.07 15.20
CA ARG A 127 -11.87 6.32 15.74
C ARG A 127 -10.77 6.15 14.68
N TYR A 128 -10.91 5.19 13.77
CA TYR A 128 -10.05 5.05 12.60
C TYR A 128 -10.92 5.04 11.34
N ALA A 129 -10.77 6.08 10.54
CA ALA A 129 -11.59 6.30 9.35
C ALA A 129 -11.25 5.29 8.24
N TYR A 130 -12.29 4.78 7.58
CA TYR A 130 -12.12 3.98 6.37
C TYR A 130 -11.70 4.87 5.19
N GLY A 131 -11.05 4.28 4.19
CA GLY A 131 -10.44 5.05 3.11
C GLY A 131 -11.42 5.90 2.30
N GLU A 132 -12.68 5.48 2.17
CA GLU A 132 -13.68 6.25 1.43
C GLU A 132 -14.09 7.53 2.17
N GLU A 133 -14.25 7.46 3.50
CA GLU A 133 -14.51 8.64 4.34
C GLU A 133 -13.34 9.65 4.22
N ILE A 134 -12.11 9.16 4.30
CA ILE A 134 -10.92 10.01 4.14
C ILE A 134 -10.89 10.63 2.74
N ARG A 135 -11.14 9.85 1.69
CA ARG A 135 -11.14 10.34 0.31
C ARG A 135 -12.19 11.42 0.09
N LEU A 136 -13.40 11.24 0.62
CA LEU A 136 -14.49 12.21 0.54
C LEU A 136 -14.16 13.48 1.35
N HIS A 137 -13.55 13.34 2.53
CA HIS A 137 -13.08 14.48 3.31
C HIS A 137 -12.02 15.29 2.57
N LEU A 138 -11.07 14.63 1.90
CA LEU A 138 -10.06 15.32 1.09
C LEU A 138 -10.67 16.00 -0.15
N GLN A 139 -11.72 15.44 -0.73
CA GLN A 139 -12.50 16.13 -1.76
C GLN A 139 -13.17 17.38 -1.18
N ALA A 140 -13.81 17.29 -0.01
CA ALA A 140 -14.44 18.43 0.65
C ALA A 140 -13.42 19.54 0.98
N VAL A 141 -12.19 19.20 1.38
CA VAL A 141 -11.10 20.17 1.53
C VAL A 141 -10.80 20.84 0.18
N ALA A 142 -10.64 20.06 -0.88
CA ALA A 142 -10.33 20.61 -2.19
C ALA A 142 -11.44 21.55 -2.72
N ASP A 143 -12.71 21.21 -2.47
CA ASP A 143 -13.87 22.01 -2.84
C ASP A 143 -13.95 23.30 -2.01
N ARG A 144 -13.74 23.22 -0.69
CA ARG A 144 -13.76 24.37 0.23
C ARG A 144 -12.78 25.47 -0.16
N PHE A 145 -11.64 25.09 -0.75
CA PHE A 145 -10.57 26.02 -1.15
C PHE A 145 -10.46 26.20 -2.67
N ASP A 146 -11.42 25.72 -3.45
CA ASP A 146 -11.43 25.80 -4.93
C ASP A 146 -10.08 25.39 -5.56
N LEU A 147 -9.62 24.18 -5.22
CA LEU A 147 -8.31 23.65 -5.63
C LEU A 147 -8.38 22.74 -6.88
N VAL A 148 -9.60 22.39 -7.31
CA VAL A 148 -9.83 21.41 -8.39
C VAL A 148 -10.08 22.07 -9.75
N ARG A 149 -10.64 23.29 -9.76
CA ARG A 149 -11.07 24.00 -10.97
C ARG A 149 -10.02 24.03 -12.09
N ASP A 150 -8.78 24.33 -11.71
CA ASP A 150 -7.66 24.51 -12.64
C ASP A 150 -6.62 23.38 -12.54
N ALA A 151 -6.94 22.27 -11.87
CA ALA A 151 -6.03 21.15 -11.66
C ALA A 151 -5.85 20.29 -12.92
N LEU A 152 -4.63 19.76 -13.11
CA LEU A 152 -4.31 18.84 -14.19
C LEU A 152 -4.16 17.41 -13.64
N PHE A 153 -5.24 16.65 -13.73
CA PHE A 153 -5.29 15.23 -13.38
C PHE A 153 -4.89 14.35 -14.57
N HIS A 154 -4.63 13.06 -14.30
CA HIS A 154 -4.05 12.13 -15.27
C HIS A 154 -2.83 12.72 -15.99
N THR A 155 -2.04 13.52 -15.27
CA THR A 155 -0.94 14.31 -15.83
C THR A 155 0.29 14.14 -14.94
N GLY A 156 1.39 13.65 -15.50
CA GLY A 156 2.67 13.50 -14.83
C GLY A 156 3.64 14.63 -15.22
N ILE A 157 4.27 15.28 -14.25
CA ILE A 157 5.41 16.16 -14.51
C ILE A 157 6.61 15.31 -14.94
N GLN A 158 7.20 15.64 -16.09
CA GLN A 158 8.40 14.98 -16.62
C GLN A 158 9.67 15.78 -16.34
N ARG A 159 9.56 17.11 -16.38
CA ARG A 159 10.71 18.01 -16.22
C ARG A 159 10.26 19.35 -15.62
N ALA A 160 11.05 19.88 -14.69
CA ALA A 160 10.91 21.24 -14.15
C ALA A 160 12.29 21.89 -14.14
N VAL A 161 12.44 23.06 -14.76
CA VAL A 161 13.72 23.77 -14.88
C VAL A 161 13.57 25.20 -14.41
N TRP A 162 14.46 25.64 -13.53
CA TRP A 162 14.53 27.05 -13.13
C TRP A 162 15.24 27.86 -14.20
N HIS A 163 14.63 28.97 -14.61
CA HIS A 163 15.21 29.95 -15.52
C HIS A 163 15.49 31.24 -14.77
N GLU A 164 16.78 31.56 -14.58
CA GLU A 164 17.23 32.75 -13.83
C GLU A 164 16.74 34.05 -14.47
N ASP A 165 16.83 34.17 -15.81
CA ASP A 165 16.47 35.40 -16.52
C ASP A 165 15.02 35.82 -16.34
N SER A 166 14.11 34.85 -16.20
CA SER A 166 12.68 35.11 -15.97
C SER A 166 12.28 35.00 -14.50
N GLY A 167 13.14 34.43 -13.65
CA GLY A 167 12.80 34.09 -12.26
C GLY A 167 11.64 33.10 -12.17
N ARG A 168 11.56 32.14 -13.09
CA ARG A 168 10.44 31.18 -13.17
C ARG A 168 10.89 29.75 -13.40
N TRP A 169 10.09 28.83 -12.89
CA TRP A 169 10.11 27.42 -13.25
C TRP A 169 9.37 27.19 -14.56
N VAL A 170 10.01 26.51 -15.51
CA VAL A 170 9.40 25.99 -16.72
C VAL A 170 9.16 24.49 -16.53
N ILE A 171 7.89 24.09 -16.55
CA ILE A 171 7.44 22.74 -16.20
C ILE A 171 6.79 22.09 -17.42
N HIS A 172 7.25 20.88 -17.74
CA HIS A 172 6.77 20.04 -18.83
C HIS A 172 6.09 18.79 -18.30
N THR A 173 4.97 18.42 -18.89
CA THR A 173 4.21 17.22 -18.52
C THR A 173 4.23 16.15 -19.60
N ASP A 174 3.78 14.94 -19.25
CA ASP A 174 3.57 13.83 -20.17
C ASP A 174 2.37 14.00 -21.12
N ARG A 175 1.66 15.13 -21.02
CA ARG A 175 0.57 15.52 -21.92
C ARG A 175 0.93 16.69 -22.83
N GLY A 176 2.21 17.08 -22.85
CA GLY A 176 2.70 18.19 -23.67
C GLY A 176 2.44 19.57 -23.08
N ASP A 177 1.99 19.67 -21.82
CA ASP A 177 1.76 20.96 -21.18
C ASP A 177 3.09 21.71 -20.99
N LEU A 178 3.01 23.04 -21.08
CA LEU A 178 4.11 23.96 -20.80
C LEU A 178 3.63 25.00 -19.80
N LEU A 179 4.11 24.91 -18.56
CA LEU A 179 3.72 25.82 -17.50
C LEU A 179 4.91 26.67 -17.06
N SER A 180 4.69 27.98 -16.91
CA SER A 180 5.66 28.90 -16.33
C SER A 180 5.19 29.30 -14.93
N ALA A 181 5.92 28.99 -13.87
CA ALA A 181 5.49 29.23 -12.49
C ALA A 181 6.52 29.97 -11.64
N ARG A 182 6.09 30.82 -10.72
CA ARG A 182 7.02 31.48 -9.78
C ARG A 182 7.47 30.53 -8.69
N HIS A 183 6.54 29.71 -8.20
CA HIS A 183 6.81 28.73 -7.15
C HIS A 183 6.44 27.32 -7.62
N TYR A 184 7.28 26.36 -7.22
CA TYR A 184 7.07 24.94 -7.46
C TYR A 184 7.10 24.18 -6.13
N VAL A 185 5.95 23.65 -5.73
CA VAL A 185 5.78 22.92 -4.46
C VAL A 185 5.75 21.42 -4.74
N VAL A 186 6.66 20.67 -4.13
CA VAL A 186 6.77 19.21 -4.30
C VAL A 186 6.06 18.48 -3.16
N ALA A 187 4.86 17.99 -3.43
CA ALA A 187 4.02 17.22 -2.51
C ALA A 187 3.79 15.77 -3.01
N ALA A 188 4.82 15.14 -3.57
CA ALA A 188 4.74 13.86 -4.27
C ALA A 188 4.36 12.65 -3.39
N GLY A 189 4.50 12.77 -2.06
CA GLY A 189 4.27 11.69 -1.10
C GLY A 189 5.42 10.67 -1.02
N ILE A 190 5.41 9.85 0.03
CA ILE A 190 6.52 8.92 0.37
C ILE A 190 6.24 7.44 0.05
N LEU A 191 4.98 7.08 -0.23
CA LEU A 191 4.53 5.71 -0.51
C LEU A 191 3.71 5.66 -1.81
N ASN A 192 4.25 6.27 -2.87
CA ASN A 192 3.58 6.46 -4.17
C ASN A 192 4.10 5.52 -5.27
N LEU A 193 5.28 4.92 -5.09
CA LEU A 193 5.85 3.96 -6.04
C LEU A 193 5.27 2.57 -5.80
N LEU A 194 4.44 2.12 -6.72
CA LEU A 194 3.96 0.74 -6.76
C LEU A 194 5.16 -0.17 -7.05
N LYS A 195 5.37 -1.20 -6.22
CA LYS A 195 6.54 -2.09 -6.31
C LYS A 195 6.09 -3.52 -6.55
N LEU A 196 6.64 -4.16 -7.58
CA LEU A 196 6.44 -5.58 -7.80
C LEU A 196 7.73 -6.41 -7.57
N PRO A 197 7.85 -7.35 -6.60
CA PRO A 197 8.90 -8.34 -6.60
C PRO A 197 8.99 -9.16 -7.87
N VAL A 198 10.23 -9.51 -8.15
CA VAL A 198 10.59 -10.53 -9.11
C VAL A 198 10.29 -11.90 -8.45
N VAL A 199 9.24 -12.56 -8.93
CA VAL A 199 8.91 -13.94 -8.53
C VAL A 199 9.10 -14.83 -9.76
N PRO A 200 9.97 -15.86 -9.69
CA PRO A 200 10.19 -16.76 -10.83
C PRO A 200 8.89 -17.39 -11.34
N GLY A 201 8.66 -17.27 -12.66
CA GLY A 201 7.47 -17.78 -13.35
C GLY A 201 6.17 -17.03 -13.08
N MET A 202 6.23 -15.85 -12.44
CA MET A 202 5.05 -14.98 -12.27
C MET A 202 4.46 -14.53 -13.61
N ASP A 203 5.26 -14.45 -14.67
CA ASP A 203 4.81 -14.06 -16.02
C ASP A 203 3.93 -15.11 -16.70
N ASP A 204 4.03 -16.37 -16.27
CA ASP A 204 3.27 -17.48 -16.84
C ASP A 204 1.89 -17.62 -16.16
N PHE A 205 1.59 -16.76 -15.18
CA PHE A 205 0.32 -16.80 -14.47
C PHE A 205 -0.83 -16.34 -15.37
N ALA A 206 -1.68 -17.29 -15.79
CA ALA A 206 -2.82 -17.04 -16.66
C ALA A 206 -4.05 -16.45 -15.95
N GLY A 207 -4.04 -16.38 -14.62
CA GLY A 207 -5.14 -15.81 -13.85
C GLY A 207 -5.10 -14.28 -13.80
N LYS A 208 -6.18 -13.67 -13.30
CA LYS A 208 -6.20 -12.22 -13.06
C LYS A 208 -5.27 -11.87 -11.90
N ALA A 209 -4.45 -10.84 -12.11
CA ALA A 209 -3.58 -10.26 -11.11
C ALA A 209 -3.72 -8.73 -11.09
N PHE A 210 -3.76 -8.15 -9.91
CA PHE A 210 -3.71 -6.69 -9.69
C PHE A 210 -3.12 -6.39 -8.30
N HIS A 211 -2.78 -5.12 -8.08
CA HIS A 211 -2.17 -4.64 -6.83
C HIS A 211 -3.22 -3.95 -5.95
N THR A 212 -3.07 -3.99 -4.63
CA THR A 212 -4.04 -3.38 -3.69
C THR A 212 -4.25 -1.89 -3.94
N ALA A 213 -3.17 -1.17 -4.30
CA ALA A 213 -3.20 0.24 -4.69
C ALA A 213 -3.86 0.53 -6.06
N ARG A 214 -4.35 -0.49 -6.76
CA ARG A 214 -5.10 -0.43 -8.04
C ARG A 214 -6.19 -1.50 -8.02
N TRP A 215 -7.04 -1.45 -6.99
CA TRP A 215 -8.05 -2.47 -6.78
C TRP A 215 -9.05 -2.51 -7.95
N ASP A 216 -9.33 -3.70 -8.48
CA ASP A 216 -10.23 -3.90 -9.61
C ASP A 216 -11.59 -4.41 -9.12
N TYR A 217 -12.48 -3.48 -8.76
CA TYR A 217 -13.86 -3.81 -8.38
C TYR A 217 -14.69 -4.37 -9.54
N GLY A 218 -14.33 -4.05 -10.80
CA GLY A 218 -14.95 -4.67 -11.97
C GLY A 218 -14.74 -6.18 -12.00
N TYR A 219 -13.61 -6.65 -11.46
CA TYR A 219 -13.32 -8.07 -11.32
C TYR A 219 -13.83 -8.68 -10.00
N THR A 220 -13.59 -8.03 -8.86
CA THR A 220 -13.93 -8.60 -7.55
C THR A 220 -15.40 -8.48 -7.21
N GLY A 221 -16.16 -7.65 -7.94
CA GLY A 221 -17.46 -7.17 -7.50
C GLY A 221 -17.36 -6.31 -6.24
N GLY A 222 -18.49 -5.72 -5.84
CA GLY A 222 -18.55 -4.77 -4.73
C GLY A 222 -18.10 -3.35 -5.11
N ALA A 223 -17.83 -2.56 -4.08
CA ALA A 223 -17.40 -1.16 -4.16
C ALA A 223 -16.67 -0.80 -2.86
N PRO A 224 -16.01 0.38 -2.75
CA PRO A 224 -15.51 0.86 -1.46
C PRO A 224 -16.60 0.82 -0.39
N GLY A 225 -16.32 0.17 0.75
CA GLY A 225 -17.27 -0.01 1.84
C GLY A 225 -18.34 -1.11 1.64
N ALA A 226 -18.41 -1.74 0.46
CA ALA A 226 -19.36 -2.81 0.17
C ALA A 226 -18.69 -4.20 0.10
N PRO A 227 -19.41 -5.29 0.44
CA PRO A 227 -18.88 -6.65 0.33
C PRO A 227 -18.47 -7.01 -1.10
N LEU A 228 -17.45 -7.87 -1.22
CA LEU A 228 -17.01 -8.40 -2.50
C LEU A 228 -17.99 -9.49 -2.97
N THR A 229 -18.49 -9.40 -4.20
CA THR A 229 -19.55 -10.29 -4.72
C THR A 229 -19.07 -11.25 -5.82
N GLY A 230 -17.91 -11.00 -6.43
CA GLY A 230 -17.40 -11.74 -7.58
C GLY A 230 -16.42 -12.87 -7.27
N LEU A 231 -16.20 -13.20 -5.99
CA LEU A 231 -15.12 -14.11 -5.57
C LEU A 231 -15.59 -15.49 -5.06
N ALA A 232 -16.91 -15.72 -4.97
CA ALA A 232 -17.47 -16.92 -4.33
C ALA A 232 -17.02 -18.26 -4.95
N ASP A 233 -16.67 -18.29 -6.24
CA ASP A 233 -16.16 -19.46 -6.95
C ASP A 233 -14.63 -19.42 -7.16
N LYS A 234 -13.93 -18.43 -6.58
CA LYS A 234 -12.54 -18.13 -6.89
C LYS A 234 -11.59 -18.57 -5.78
N ALA A 235 -10.43 -19.06 -6.20
CA ALA A 235 -9.30 -19.26 -5.29
C ALA A 235 -8.36 -18.06 -5.43
N VAL A 236 -8.11 -17.33 -4.35
CA VAL A 236 -7.36 -16.07 -4.34
C VAL A 236 -6.03 -16.29 -3.62
N ALA A 237 -4.94 -15.77 -4.17
CA ALA A 237 -3.62 -15.73 -3.56
C ALA A 237 -3.33 -14.31 -3.11
N LEU A 238 -3.18 -14.09 -1.80
CA LEU A 238 -2.76 -12.82 -1.22
C LEU A 238 -1.26 -12.87 -0.96
N VAL A 239 -0.48 -11.95 -1.55
CA VAL A 239 0.97 -11.89 -1.36
C VAL A 239 1.38 -10.65 -0.57
N GLY A 240 1.95 -10.92 0.61
CA GLY A 240 2.43 -9.92 1.54
C GLY A 240 1.50 -9.74 2.73
N THR A 241 2.08 -9.63 3.92
CA THR A 241 1.38 -9.54 5.21
C THR A 241 1.72 -8.24 5.96
N GLY A 242 1.97 -7.16 5.21
CA GLY A 242 2.04 -5.80 5.77
C GLY A 242 0.65 -5.15 5.89
N ALA A 243 0.60 -3.84 6.12
CA ALA A 243 -0.62 -3.08 6.40
C ALA A 243 -1.82 -3.30 5.46
N SER A 244 -1.68 -3.29 4.12
CA SER A 244 -2.85 -3.63 3.29
C SER A 244 -3.13 -5.13 3.23
N GLY A 245 -2.11 -5.98 3.39
CA GLY A 245 -2.32 -7.42 3.44
C GLY A 245 -3.19 -7.84 4.61
N LEU A 246 -2.97 -7.23 5.78
CA LEU A 246 -3.81 -7.47 6.95
C LEU A 246 -5.22 -6.90 6.81
N GLN A 247 -5.38 -5.70 6.24
CA GLN A 247 -6.69 -5.07 6.06
C GLN A 247 -7.55 -5.78 5.01
N VAL A 248 -6.93 -6.33 3.97
CA VAL A 248 -7.66 -6.96 2.86
C VAL A 248 -8.00 -8.43 3.12
N LEU A 249 -7.30 -9.09 4.06
CA LEU A 249 -7.49 -10.52 4.31
C LEU A 249 -8.91 -10.86 4.82
N PRO A 250 -9.49 -10.18 5.83
CA PRO A 250 -10.82 -10.54 6.31
C PRO A 250 -11.90 -10.46 5.22
N PRO A 251 -12.04 -9.36 4.44
CA PRO A 251 -13.01 -9.31 3.35
C PRO A 251 -12.79 -10.37 2.27
N LEU A 252 -11.53 -10.72 1.97
CA LEU A 252 -11.23 -11.81 1.04
C LEU A 252 -11.62 -13.17 1.62
N ALA A 253 -11.38 -13.40 2.90
CA ALA A 253 -11.70 -14.64 3.59
C ALA A 253 -13.22 -14.86 3.72
N GLU A 254 -14.00 -13.78 3.75
CA GLU A 254 -15.45 -13.82 3.69
C GLU A 254 -15.97 -14.15 2.30
N ALA A 255 -15.44 -13.50 1.26
CA ALA A 255 -16.01 -13.56 -0.07
C ALA A 255 -15.49 -14.71 -0.96
N ALA A 256 -14.25 -15.17 -0.76
CA ALA A 256 -13.60 -16.11 -1.68
C ALA A 256 -13.82 -17.58 -1.33
N ARG A 257 -13.91 -18.46 -2.34
CA ARG A 257 -13.94 -19.93 -2.13
C ARG A 257 -12.73 -20.44 -1.35
N GLN A 258 -11.56 -19.86 -1.60
CA GLN A 258 -10.30 -20.20 -0.95
C GLN A 258 -9.37 -18.98 -0.98
N VAL A 259 -8.66 -18.71 0.11
CA VAL A 259 -7.61 -17.70 0.19
C VAL A 259 -6.29 -18.36 0.59
N PHE A 260 -5.24 -18.14 -0.20
CA PHE A 260 -3.87 -18.55 0.12
C PHE A 260 -3.04 -17.31 0.46
N VAL A 261 -2.55 -17.22 1.70
CA VAL A 261 -1.77 -16.08 2.18
C VAL A 261 -0.29 -16.42 2.13
N PHE A 262 0.45 -15.81 1.20
CA PHE A 262 1.90 -16.01 1.07
C PHE A 262 2.64 -15.03 1.96
N GLN A 263 3.21 -15.56 3.04
CA GLN A 263 3.90 -14.78 4.06
C GLN A 263 5.41 -15.01 4.01
N ARG A 264 6.16 -13.95 3.68
CA ARG A 264 7.62 -13.96 3.87
C ARG A 264 8.01 -13.69 5.32
N THR A 265 7.41 -12.66 5.93
CA THR A 265 7.75 -12.24 7.28
C THR A 265 6.49 -11.76 7.99
N PRO A 266 6.09 -12.37 9.12
CA PRO A 266 4.95 -11.88 9.89
C PRO A 266 5.12 -10.44 10.38
N SER A 267 4.01 -9.77 10.67
CA SER A 267 3.95 -8.41 11.21
C SER A 267 3.67 -8.46 12.71
N ALA A 268 4.20 -7.50 13.47
CA ALA A 268 3.74 -7.23 14.83
C ALA A 268 2.40 -6.50 14.73
N ILE A 269 1.32 -7.18 15.16
CA ILE A 269 -0.06 -6.70 15.04
C ILE A 269 -0.67 -6.58 16.43
N GLY A 270 -0.89 -5.35 16.89
CA GLY A 270 -1.62 -5.05 18.12
C GLY A 270 -3.13 -4.92 17.89
N ALA A 271 -3.86 -4.66 18.98
CA ALA A 271 -5.28 -4.31 18.92
C ALA A 271 -5.46 -2.97 18.22
N ARG A 272 -6.45 -2.88 17.33
CA ARG A 272 -6.86 -1.62 16.70
C ARG A 272 -7.88 -0.92 17.59
N ASP A 273 -8.82 -1.67 18.17
CA ASP A 273 -9.94 -1.15 18.97
C ASP A 273 -10.69 -0.05 18.21
N ASN A 274 -11.00 -0.33 16.94
CA ASN A 274 -11.80 0.59 16.15
C ASN A 274 -13.24 0.60 16.67
N ARG A 275 -13.83 1.78 16.73
CA ARG A 275 -15.19 1.99 17.25
C ARG A 275 -15.84 3.20 16.57
N PRO A 276 -17.18 3.27 16.52
CA PRO A 276 -17.87 4.50 16.20
C PRO A 276 -17.39 5.66 17.08
N THR A 277 -17.39 6.86 16.53
CA THR A 277 -17.19 8.07 17.32
C THR A 277 -18.37 8.23 18.27
N GLU A 278 -18.07 8.55 19.53
CA GLU A 278 -19.11 8.71 20.54
C GLU A 278 -20.09 9.83 20.14
N PRO A 279 -21.42 9.65 20.34
CA PRO A 279 -22.42 10.63 19.93
C PRO A 279 -22.21 12.03 20.53
N ASP A 280 -21.63 12.10 21.72
CA ASP A 280 -21.35 13.32 22.46
C ASP A 280 -19.91 13.83 22.27
N PHE A 281 -19.13 13.29 21.32
CA PHE A 281 -17.72 13.69 21.11
C PHE A 281 -17.53 15.20 20.93
N ARG A 282 -18.52 15.90 20.36
CA ARG A 282 -18.49 17.36 20.19
C ARG A 282 -18.61 18.12 21.51
N HIS A 283 -19.23 17.52 22.53
CA HIS A 283 -19.45 18.14 23.82
C HIS A 283 -18.12 18.40 24.52
N GLY A 284 -17.89 19.65 24.92
CA GLY A 284 -16.65 20.05 25.61
C GLY A 284 -15.44 20.31 24.69
N LEU A 285 -15.57 20.17 23.36
CA LEU A 285 -14.52 20.59 22.44
C LEU A 285 -14.47 22.12 22.34
N ALA A 286 -13.40 22.71 22.88
CA ALA A 286 -13.09 24.13 22.67
C ALA A 286 -12.34 24.34 21.33
N PRO A 287 -12.45 25.52 20.68
CA PRO A 287 -11.69 25.84 19.47
C PRO A 287 -10.18 25.52 19.60
N GLY A 288 -9.59 24.97 18.54
CA GLY A 288 -8.23 24.44 18.51
C GLY A 288 -8.09 23.03 19.08
N TRP A 289 -9.19 22.29 19.29
CA TRP A 289 -9.17 20.94 19.86
C TRP A 289 -8.35 19.98 18.99
N GLN A 290 -8.44 20.12 17.67
CA GLN A 290 -7.76 19.22 16.76
C GLN A 290 -6.26 19.40 16.90
N LYS A 291 -5.80 20.65 16.91
CA LYS A 291 -4.39 20.98 17.10
C LYS A 291 -3.87 20.48 18.45
N ARG A 292 -4.60 20.70 19.54
CA ARG A 292 -4.21 20.20 20.87
C ARG A 292 -4.08 18.67 20.89
N ARG A 293 -4.98 17.95 20.21
CA ARG A 293 -4.89 16.48 20.11
C ARG A 293 -3.68 16.03 19.30
N MET A 294 -3.39 16.69 18.17
CA MET A 294 -2.17 16.44 17.39
C MET A 294 -0.90 16.72 18.20
N ASP A 295 -0.85 17.86 18.92
CA ASP A 295 0.31 18.24 19.75
C ASP A 295 0.52 17.26 20.92
N ASN A 296 -0.57 16.77 21.53
CA ASN A 296 -0.53 15.74 22.58
C ASN A 296 0.07 14.43 22.06
N PHE A 297 -0.45 13.91 20.95
CA PHE A 297 0.07 12.69 20.32
C PHE A 297 1.55 12.85 19.92
N GLN A 298 1.91 13.96 19.28
CA GLN A 298 3.30 14.24 18.90
C GLN A 298 4.23 14.33 20.11
N SER A 299 3.77 14.91 21.23
CA SER A 299 4.55 14.98 22.47
C SER A 299 4.89 13.59 23.00
N ILE A 300 3.91 12.69 23.05
CA ILE A 300 4.13 11.28 23.47
C ILE A 300 5.11 10.58 22.51
N MET A 301 4.91 10.75 21.20
CA MET A 301 5.77 10.13 20.18
C MET A 301 7.22 10.64 20.22
N LEU A 302 7.45 11.83 20.78
CA LEU A 302 8.77 12.41 21.05
C LEU A 302 9.30 12.11 22.46
N GLY A 303 8.61 11.26 23.23
CA GLY A 303 9.01 10.87 24.59
C GLY A 303 8.83 11.99 25.62
N ARG A 304 7.99 12.98 25.34
CA ARG A 304 7.67 14.08 26.27
C ARG A 304 6.48 13.68 27.14
N PRO A 305 6.51 14.03 28.44
CA PRO A 305 5.37 13.79 29.31
C PRO A 305 4.16 14.63 28.88
N VAL A 306 2.98 14.07 29.10
CA VAL A 306 1.69 14.75 28.96
C VAL A 306 0.84 14.40 30.17
N ASP A 307 -0.07 15.29 30.57
CA ASP A 307 -0.95 15.06 31.72
C ASP A 307 -1.92 13.89 31.48
N THR A 308 -2.46 13.83 30.25
CA THR A 308 -3.38 12.79 29.79
C THR A 308 -3.02 12.39 28.37
N ASP A 309 -2.92 11.09 28.10
CA ASP A 309 -2.86 10.56 26.74
C ASP A 309 -4.25 10.63 26.12
N LEU A 310 -4.43 11.58 25.19
CA LEU A 310 -5.72 11.77 24.54
C LEU A 310 -6.00 10.68 23.51
N THR A 311 -4.96 10.08 22.91
CA THR A 311 -5.09 9.05 21.88
C THR A 311 -5.25 7.68 22.50
N ASP A 312 -4.48 7.31 23.53
CA ASP A 312 -4.56 6.05 24.29
C ASP A 312 -4.72 4.79 23.42
N ASP A 313 -3.75 4.54 22.54
CA ASP A 313 -3.78 3.42 21.60
C ASP A 313 -2.44 2.68 21.51
N GLY A 314 -2.32 1.76 20.56
CA GLY A 314 -1.08 1.00 20.38
C GLY A 314 0.13 1.83 19.92
N TRP A 315 -0.06 3.02 19.33
CA TRP A 315 1.06 3.92 19.02
C TRP A 315 1.64 4.51 20.30
N THR A 316 0.79 5.03 21.19
CA THR A 316 1.25 5.67 22.43
C THR A 316 1.72 4.64 23.46
N LYS A 317 1.10 3.45 23.51
CA LYS A 317 1.45 2.37 24.46
C LYS A 317 2.67 1.55 24.05
N TYR A 318 2.86 1.30 22.76
CA TYR A 318 3.93 0.40 22.29
C TYR A 318 4.99 1.13 21.48
N TYR A 319 4.61 1.82 20.40
CA TYR A 319 5.59 2.47 19.53
C TYR A 319 6.38 3.54 20.29
N ALA A 320 5.69 4.46 20.97
CA ALA A 320 6.35 5.55 21.69
C ALA A 320 7.24 5.03 22.82
N ALA A 321 6.81 3.98 23.52
CA ALA A 321 7.58 3.33 24.58
C ALA A 321 8.88 2.68 24.07
N VAL A 322 8.84 1.97 22.93
CA VAL A 322 10.06 1.38 22.34
C VAL A 322 10.96 2.44 21.70
N GLN A 323 10.38 3.48 21.09
CA GLN A 323 11.13 4.57 20.46
C GLN A 323 11.84 5.44 21.51
N ASN A 324 11.18 5.68 22.64
CA ASN A 324 11.65 6.54 23.73
C ASN A 324 11.57 5.76 25.06
N PRO A 325 12.41 4.73 25.25
CA PRO A 325 12.38 3.93 26.47
C PRO A 325 12.69 4.81 27.69
N PRO A 326 12.00 4.58 28.83
CA PRO A 326 12.14 5.42 30.00
C PRO A 326 13.58 5.40 30.52
N ARG A 327 14.08 6.58 30.89
CA ARG A 327 15.39 6.72 31.53
C ARG A 327 15.22 6.63 33.05
N ILE A 328 15.96 5.73 33.67
CA ILE A 328 16.06 5.64 35.13
C ILE A 328 17.16 6.62 35.57
N PRO A 329 16.86 7.60 36.45
CA PRO A 329 17.89 8.51 36.97
C PRO A 329 19.06 7.73 37.60
N GLY A 330 20.29 8.08 37.23
CA GLY A 330 21.50 7.43 37.74
C GLY A 330 21.89 6.13 37.02
N ALA A 331 21.05 5.57 36.15
CA ALA A 331 21.40 4.37 35.39
C ALA A 331 22.47 4.66 34.32
N GLY A 332 23.44 3.75 34.20
CA GLY A 332 24.46 3.81 33.15
C GLY A 332 23.89 3.46 31.76
N ILE A 333 24.65 3.77 30.71
CA ILE A 333 24.25 3.48 29.32
C ILE A 333 23.96 1.98 29.09
N ALA A 334 24.75 1.08 29.68
CA ALA A 334 24.58 -0.36 29.52
C ALA A 334 23.26 -0.85 30.14
N GLU A 335 22.91 -0.34 31.33
CA GLU A 335 21.65 -0.65 32.00
C GLU A 335 20.46 -0.09 31.23
N PHE A 336 20.57 1.15 30.71
CA PHE A 336 19.55 1.74 29.85
C PHE A 336 19.28 0.89 28.61
N LEU A 337 20.33 0.43 27.91
CA LEU A 337 20.19 -0.42 26.73
C LEU A 337 19.54 -1.78 27.08
N LEU A 338 19.95 -2.41 28.20
CA LEU A 338 19.37 -3.66 28.65
C LEU A 338 17.87 -3.51 28.98
N ASN A 339 17.51 -2.44 29.68
CA ASN A 339 16.11 -2.14 30.03
C ASN A 339 15.27 -1.83 28.78
N ALA A 340 15.82 -1.12 27.81
CA ALA A 340 15.17 -0.86 26.53
C ALA A 340 14.92 -2.16 25.73
N GLU A 341 15.89 -3.08 25.72
CA GLU A 341 15.73 -4.38 25.07
C GLU A 341 14.74 -5.30 25.79
N ARG A 342 14.69 -5.25 27.13
CA ARG A 342 13.67 -5.96 27.90
C ARG A 342 12.26 -5.42 27.61
N LEU A 343 12.10 -4.10 27.55
CA LEU A 343 10.84 -3.45 27.18
C LEU A 343 10.37 -3.87 25.77
N ASP A 344 11.25 -3.83 24.77
CA ASP A 344 10.96 -4.30 23.42
C ASP A 344 10.53 -5.78 23.41
N PHE A 345 11.25 -6.62 24.16
CA PHE A 345 10.92 -8.04 24.30
C PHE A 345 9.54 -8.25 24.92
N ASP A 346 9.22 -7.57 26.01
CA ASP A 346 7.94 -7.71 26.71
C ASP A 346 6.77 -7.29 25.81
N ILE A 347 6.92 -6.19 25.05
CA ILE A 347 5.93 -5.74 24.05
C ILE A 347 5.77 -6.79 22.95
N MET A 348 6.88 -7.34 22.44
CA MET A 348 6.84 -8.38 21.42
C MET A 348 6.20 -9.68 21.93
N GLU A 349 6.41 -10.06 23.19
CA GLU A 349 5.74 -11.20 23.81
C GLU A 349 4.23 -10.95 23.97
N GLN A 350 3.78 -9.74 24.29
CA GLN A 350 2.34 -9.41 24.29
C GLN A 350 1.72 -9.66 22.91
N HIS A 351 2.42 -9.27 21.84
CA HIS A 351 1.94 -9.49 20.47
C HIS A 351 1.92 -10.99 20.11
N ARG A 352 2.89 -11.78 20.57
CA ARG A 352 2.91 -13.24 20.37
C ARG A 352 1.82 -13.96 21.16
N ARG A 353 1.55 -13.53 22.41
CA ARG A 353 0.46 -14.08 23.23
C ARG A 353 -0.90 -13.82 22.61
N ARG A 354 -1.14 -12.60 22.11
CA ARG A 354 -2.37 -12.28 21.36
C ARG A 354 -2.59 -13.22 20.17
N ILE A 355 -1.53 -13.65 19.48
CA ILE A 355 -1.64 -14.64 18.39
C ILE A 355 -2.06 -16.01 18.93
N ASP A 356 -1.45 -16.47 20.02
CA ASP A 356 -1.79 -17.74 20.66
C ASP A 356 -3.24 -17.75 21.20
N GLU A 357 -3.76 -16.59 21.61
CA GLU A 357 -5.14 -16.43 22.09
C GLU A 357 -6.16 -16.45 20.94
N LEU A 358 -5.83 -15.85 19.79
CA LEU A 358 -6.78 -15.65 18.68
C LEU A 358 -6.72 -16.74 17.61
N VAL A 359 -5.58 -17.44 17.45
CA VAL A 359 -5.40 -18.44 16.38
C VAL A 359 -5.51 -19.85 16.94
N THR A 360 -6.56 -20.56 16.55
CA THR A 360 -6.91 -21.88 17.09
C THR A 360 -5.96 -23.01 16.69
N ASP A 361 -5.33 -22.92 15.51
CA ASP A 361 -4.33 -23.89 15.05
C ASP A 361 -2.93 -23.48 15.54
N PRO A 362 -2.29 -24.24 16.44
CA PRO A 362 -0.98 -23.89 17.00
C PRO A 362 0.16 -23.88 15.96
N GLU A 363 0.07 -24.66 14.88
CA GLU A 363 1.06 -24.64 13.80
C GLU A 363 0.96 -23.35 12.98
N VAL A 364 -0.27 -22.84 12.78
CA VAL A 364 -0.51 -21.55 12.12
C VAL A 364 -0.13 -20.39 13.04
N ALA A 365 -0.49 -20.46 14.33
CA ALA A 365 -0.13 -19.46 15.33
C ALA A 365 1.39 -19.23 15.39
N GLU A 366 2.18 -20.32 15.49
CA GLU A 366 3.64 -20.22 15.51
C GLU A 366 4.22 -19.59 14.23
N GLN A 367 3.63 -19.87 13.07
CA GLN A 367 4.06 -19.27 11.80
C GLN A 367 3.72 -17.77 11.68
N LEU A 368 2.72 -17.30 12.42
CA LEU A 368 2.30 -15.90 12.47
C LEU A 368 3.10 -15.07 13.49
N LYS A 369 3.85 -15.70 14.40
CA LYS A 369 4.61 -14.99 15.43
C LYS A 369 5.79 -14.18 14.84
N PRO A 370 5.87 -12.88 15.14
CA PRO A 370 6.98 -12.04 14.72
C PRO A 370 8.19 -12.19 15.66
N TYR A 371 9.36 -12.44 15.09
CA TYR A 371 10.62 -12.63 15.79
C TYR A 371 11.70 -11.67 15.24
N TYR A 372 11.58 -10.42 15.63
CA TYR A 372 12.48 -9.30 15.36
C TYR A 372 12.17 -8.19 16.38
N ARG A 373 13.02 -7.16 16.49
CA ARG A 373 12.77 -6.01 17.38
C ARG A 373 11.57 -5.20 16.87
N TYR A 374 10.72 -4.69 17.75
CA TYR A 374 9.42 -4.10 17.41
C TYR A 374 9.50 -3.07 16.27
N LEU A 375 10.47 -2.16 16.34
CA LEU A 375 10.67 -1.08 15.37
C LEU A 375 11.48 -1.45 14.11
N CYS A 376 11.84 -2.74 13.92
CA CYS A 376 12.41 -3.20 12.63
C CYS A 376 11.44 -3.06 11.46
N LYS A 377 10.14 -2.86 11.75
CA LYS A 377 9.09 -2.59 10.79
C LYS A 377 8.11 -1.58 11.38
N ARG A 378 7.31 -0.93 10.53
CA ARG A 378 6.14 -0.18 10.99
C ARG A 378 5.19 -1.14 11.72
N PRO A 379 4.84 -0.88 12.99
CA PRO A 379 3.82 -1.68 13.67
C PRO A 379 2.48 -1.62 12.95
N CYS A 380 1.69 -2.66 13.15
CA CYS A 380 0.38 -2.78 12.57
C CYS A 380 -0.64 -2.98 13.70
N PHE A 381 -1.91 -2.65 13.42
CA PHE A 381 -2.99 -2.94 14.34
C PHE A 381 -4.23 -3.35 13.56
N HIS A 382 -4.86 -4.45 13.97
CA HIS A 382 -6.03 -5.03 13.32
C HIS A 382 -6.72 -6.00 14.27
N ASP A 383 -8.05 -5.98 14.27
CA ASP A 383 -8.82 -6.82 15.18
C ASP A 383 -9.17 -8.18 14.52
N GLU A 384 -9.51 -8.20 13.24
CA GLU A 384 -10.01 -9.42 12.56
C GLU A 384 -8.94 -10.25 11.82
N TYR A 385 -7.68 -9.79 11.73
CA TYR A 385 -6.68 -10.41 10.85
C TYR A 385 -6.33 -11.83 11.29
N PHE A 386 -6.18 -12.05 12.60
CA PHE A 386 -5.83 -13.36 13.14
C PHE A 386 -7.02 -14.32 13.08
N ASP A 387 -8.24 -13.83 13.36
CA ASP A 387 -9.46 -14.63 13.27
C ASP A 387 -9.73 -15.15 11.85
N ALA A 388 -9.30 -14.41 10.82
CA ALA A 388 -9.41 -14.87 9.43
C ALA A 388 -8.71 -16.22 9.20
N PHE A 389 -7.64 -16.54 9.94
CA PHE A 389 -6.94 -17.83 9.81
C PHE A 389 -7.69 -19.01 10.45
N ASN A 390 -8.68 -18.75 11.30
CA ASN A 390 -9.55 -19.80 11.84
C ASN A 390 -10.60 -20.28 10.82
N ARG A 391 -10.76 -19.56 9.69
CA ARG A 391 -11.71 -19.92 8.65
C ARG A 391 -11.18 -21.08 7.81
N PRO A 392 -12.00 -22.09 7.48
CA PRO A 392 -11.54 -23.30 6.78
C PRO A 392 -11.11 -23.05 5.34
N ASN A 393 -11.48 -21.90 4.75
CA ASN A 393 -11.10 -21.50 3.40
C ASN A 393 -9.81 -20.66 3.36
N VAL A 394 -9.16 -20.38 4.49
CA VAL A 394 -7.91 -19.63 4.55
C VAL A 394 -6.74 -20.58 4.78
N THR A 395 -5.64 -20.39 4.06
CA THR A 395 -4.43 -21.19 4.22
C THR A 395 -3.20 -20.29 4.19
N LEU A 396 -2.47 -20.29 5.31
CA LEU A 396 -1.16 -19.64 5.39
C LEU A 396 -0.11 -20.46 4.64
N ILE A 397 0.70 -19.79 3.83
CA ILE A 397 1.87 -20.35 3.14
C ILE A 397 3.09 -19.55 3.58
N SER A 398 3.86 -20.12 4.51
CA SER A 398 5.14 -19.53 4.94
C SER A 398 6.22 -19.71 3.86
N CYS A 399 6.74 -18.59 3.39
CA CYS A 399 7.73 -18.51 2.31
C CYS A 399 8.90 -17.56 2.66
N PRO A 400 9.67 -17.82 3.74
CA PRO A 400 10.69 -16.88 4.22
C PRO A 400 11.83 -16.63 3.21
N ALA A 401 12.15 -17.62 2.38
CA ALA A 401 13.14 -17.53 1.31
C ALA A 401 12.55 -17.01 -0.03
N GLY A 402 11.31 -16.51 -0.03
CA GLY A 402 10.59 -16.09 -1.25
C GLY A 402 9.62 -17.15 -1.78
N ILE A 403 8.79 -16.76 -2.75
CA ILE A 403 7.83 -17.63 -3.42
C ILE A 403 8.57 -18.46 -4.48
N ARG A 404 8.40 -19.79 -4.43
CA ARG A 404 8.94 -20.73 -5.42
C ARG A 404 7.79 -21.50 -6.08
N ALA A 405 7.98 -21.88 -7.34
CA ALA A 405 7.01 -22.62 -8.15
C ALA A 405 6.56 -23.96 -7.52
N ASP A 406 7.39 -24.53 -6.67
CA ASP A 406 7.21 -25.83 -6.04
C ASP A 406 6.70 -25.76 -4.60
N HIS A 407 6.28 -24.58 -4.10
CA HIS A 407 5.86 -24.44 -2.70
C HIS A 407 4.82 -25.50 -2.30
N ARG A 408 5.29 -26.50 -1.55
CA ARG A 408 4.45 -27.54 -0.96
C ARG A 408 3.97 -26.97 0.37
N ALA A 409 2.66 -26.77 0.51
CA ALA A 409 2.08 -26.57 1.82
C ALA A 409 2.48 -27.76 2.70
N ARG A 410 3.37 -27.53 3.66
CA ARG A 410 3.60 -28.47 4.76
C ARG A 410 2.38 -28.33 5.67
N SER A 411 1.39 -29.18 5.45
CA SER A 411 0.34 -29.43 6.43
C SER A 411 0.80 -30.61 7.28
N GLY A 412 1.12 -30.38 8.56
CA GLY A 412 1.23 -31.44 9.55
C GLY A 412 -0.09 -32.22 9.66
N GLY A 413 0.01 -33.52 9.98
CA GLY A 413 -1.07 -34.34 10.55
C GLY A 413 -2.48 -34.33 9.91
N ARG A 414 -2.75 -35.32 9.05
CA ARG A 414 -4.09 -35.86 8.67
C ARG A 414 -5.11 -34.90 8.03
N ARG A 415 -4.96 -34.62 6.72
CA ARG A 415 -6.04 -34.74 5.70
C ARG A 415 -5.45 -35.02 4.29
N PRO A 416 -5.88 -36.06 3.54
CA PRO A 416 -5.26 -36.44 2.25
C PRO A 416 -5.53 -35.50 1.05
N ARG A 417 -6.18 -34.34 1.22
CA ARG A 417 -6.68 -33.53 0.09
C ARG A 417 -5.88 -32.26 -0.24
N VAL A 418 -4.95 -31.82 0.61
CA VAL A 418 -4.09 -30.64 0.36
C VAL A 418 -2.86 -30.98 -0.49
N ARG A 419 -2.33 -32.20 -0.37
CA ARG A 419 -1.17 -32.71 -1.16
C ARG A 419 -1.35 -32.67 -2.68
N ARG A 420 -2.59 -32.63 -3.18
CA ARG A 420 -2.90 -32.65 -4.62
C ARG A 420 -3.26 -31.28 -5.22
N ARG A 421 -3.44 -30.20 -4.43
CA ARG A 421 -3.92 -28.90 -4.97
C ARG A 421 -2.83 -27.92 -5.37
N LEU A 422 -1.72 -27.81 -4.64
CA LEU A 422 -0.58 -26.94 -5.06
C LEU A 422 0.19 -27.54 -6.25
N HIS A 423 0.40 -28.86 -6.24
CA HIS A 423 1.02 -29.56 -7.38
C HIS A 423 0.15 -29.50 -8.65
N ARG A 424 -1.19 -29.43 -8.53
CA ARG A 424 -2.11 -29.23 -9.67
C ARG A 424 -2.31 -27.78 -10.05
N LEU A 425 -2.08 -26.84 -9.13
CA LEU A 425 -2.07 -25.41 -9.44
C LEU A 425 -0.98 -25.11 -10.46
N TRP A 426 0.17 -25.81 -10.40
CA TRP A 426 1.32 -25.59 -11.28
C TRP A 426 1.54 -26.66 -12.36
N HIS A 427 1.18 -27.94 -12.19
CA HIS A 427 1.30 -28.92 -13.29
C HIS A 427 0.27 -28.77 -14.40
N ARG A 428 -0.86 -28.06 -14.18
CA ARG A 428 -1.72 -27.62 -15.29
C ARG A 428 -1.10 -26.51 -16.14
N PHE A 429 0.06 -25.97 -15.75
CA PHE A 429 0.86 -25.05 -16.54
C PHE A 429 1.94 -25.75 -17.40
N ARG A 430 2.11 -27.08 -17.32
CA ARG A 430 3.01 -27.84 -18.20
C ARG A 430 2.33 -29.12 -18.71
N GLY A 431 1.82 -29.06 -19.94
CA GLY A 431 1.34 -30.21 -20.73
C GLY A 431 -0.16 -30.13 -21.05
N GLY A 432 -0.59 -30.05 -22.31
CA GLY A 432 0.16 -30.19 -23.55
C GLY A 432 -0.68 -29.80 -24.76
N GLY A 433 0.03 -29.67 -25.87
CA GLY A 433 -0.49 -29.44 -27.20
C GLY A 433 0.69 -29.58 -28.14
N ASP A 434 1.20 -30.81 -28.28
CA ASP A 434 1.96 -31.16 -29.47
C ASP A 434 1.09 -30.86 -30.67
N THR A 435 1.59 -30.03 -31.59
CA THR A 435 1.07 -29.94 -32.95
C THR A 435 2.25 -29.58 -33.86
N PRO A 436 2.34 -30.19 -35.05
CA PRO A 436 3.60 -30.43 -35.74
C PRO A 436 4.20 -29.17 -36.37
N ALA A 437 5.50 -29.25 -36.62
CA ALA A 437 6.29 -28.27 -37.34
C ALA A 437 5.57 -27.71 -38.59
N ALA A 438 5.48 -26.38 -38.67
CA ALA A 438 5.09 -25.68 -39.90
C ALA A 438 6.24 -25.72 -40.92
N PRO A 439 5.96 -25.91 -42.23
CA PRO A 439 6.99 -25.91 -43.24
C PRO A 439 7.47 -24.48 -43.56
N ARG A 440 8.78 -24.35 -43.72
CA ARG A 440 9.45 -23.14 -44.24
C ARG A 440 8.88 -22.77 -45.62
N ARG A 441 8.69 -21.48 -45.88
CA ARG A 441 8.63 -20.92 -47.24
C ARG A 441 9.62 -19.77 -47.42
N PRO A 442 10.28 -19.65 -48.58
CA PRO A 442 11.31 -18.65 -48.84
C PRO A 442 10.74 -17.33 -49.38
N ARG A 443 11.61 -16.32 -49.38
CA ARG A 443 11.44 -14.92 -49.83
C ARG A 443 11.13 -14.79 -51.33
N HIS A 444 10.39 -13.75 -51.74
CA HIS A 444 10.78 -12.74 -52.76
C HIS A 444 9.72 -11.63 -53.00
N HIS A 445 10.25 -10.41 -53.23
CA HIS A 445 9.80 -9.19 -53.95
C HIS A 445 8.31 -8.75 -54.11
N ARG A 446 7.98 -7.58 -53.48
CA ARG A 446 7.62 -6.21 -54.02
C ARG A 446 6.72 -6.04 -55.29
N PRO A 447 6.08 -4.85 -55.51
CA PRO A 447 4.75 -4.41 -55.06
C PRO A 447 3.80 -3.96 -56.22
N GLN A 448 2.50 -3.71 -55.98
CA GLN A 448 1.70 -2.73 -56.76
C GLN A 448 0.32 -2.37 -56.14
N ARG A 449 -0.26 -1.26 -56.62
CA ARG A 449 -1.32 -0.41 -56.04
C ARG A 449 -2.77 -0.71 -56.52
N HIS A 450 -3.73 -0.09 -55.80
CA HIS A 450 -5.07 0.43 -56.18
C HIS A 450 -6.37 -0.31 -55.76
N HIS A 451 -7.28 0.51 -55.21
CA HIS A 451 -8.68 0.40 -54.69
C HIS A 451 -9.76 0.04 -55.74
N PRO A 452 -11.10 0.07 -55.45
CA PRO A 452 -11.89 -0.39 -54.28
C PRO A 452 -13.18 -1.19 -54.70
N GLY A 453 -13.96 -1.75 -53.75
CA GLY A 453 -15.41 -1.94 -53.97
C GLY A 453 -16.13 -3.15 -53.36
N ARG A 454 -17.19 -2.82 -52.59
CA ARG A 454 -18.50 -3.48 -52.44
C ARG A 454 -18.75 -4.60 -51.41
N GLU A 455 -20.01 -4.51 -50.95
CA GLU A 455 -20.67 -5.09 -49.79
C GLU A 455 -21.25 -6.51 -50.01
N VAL A 456 -21.67 -7.09 -48.87
CA VAL A 456 -22.92 -7.84 -48.59
C VAL A 456 -22.66 -9.27 -48.09
N GLY A 457 -23.24 -9.60 -46.93
CA GLY A 457 -23.60 -10.99 -46.61
C GLY A 457 -23.61 -11.37 -45.14
N ARG A 458 -24.73 -11.12 -44.45
CA ARG A 458 -25.07 -11.65 -43.12
C ARG A 458 -24.99 -13.18 -43.08
N ARG A 459 -24.39 -13.77 -42.03
CA ARG A 459 -24.89 -15.01 -41.40
C ARG A 459 -24.65 -15.02 -39.89
N ARG A 460 -25.75 -15.15 -39.14
CA ARG A 460 -25.83 -15.42 -37.71
C ARG A 460 -25.22 -16.79 -37.37
N ARG A 461 -24.36 -16.85 -36.35
CA ARG A 461 -24.17 -18.02 -35.47
C ARG A 461 -23.84 -17.54 -34.05
N GLN A 462 -24.61 -18.01 -33.07
CA GLN A 462 -24.31 -18.03 -31.64
C GLN A 462 -24.60 -19.46 -31.14
N PRO A 463 -24.12 -19.90 -29.97
CA PRO A 463 -22.83 -19.60 -29.34
C PRO A 463 -22.11 -20.91 -28.92
N VAL A 464 -20.78 -20.89 -28.80
CA VAL A 464 -20.05 -21.93 -28.04
C VAL A 464 -19.66 -21.31 -26.70
N ARG A 465 -20.26 -21.83 -25.63
CA ARG A 465 -19.88 -21.53 -24.25
C ARG A 465 -18.50 -22.15 -23.98
N ASN A 466 -17.49 -21.31 -23.75
CA ASN A 466 -16.27 -21.74 -23.08
C ASN A 466 -16.42 -21.46 -21.58
N ASP A 467 -16.37 -22.53 -20.80
CA ASP A 467 -16.49 -22.55 -19.34
C ASP A 467 -15.12 -22.20 -18.71
N GLU A 468 -14.95 -20.93 -18.31
CA GLU A 468 -13.73 -20.41 -17.66
C GLU A 468 -13.75 -20.56 -16.12
N SER A 469 -14.54 -21.47 -15.55
CA SER A 469 -14.86 -21.50 -14.11
C SER A 469 -13.79 -22.11 -13.16
N ARG A 470 -12.53 -22.31 -13.55
CA ARG A 470 -11.58 -23.10 -12.71
C ARG A 470 -10.11 -22.66 -12.67
N LEU A 471 -9.80 -21.36 -12.59
CA LEU A 471 -8.43 -20.90 -12.37
C LEU A 471 -8.26 -20.06 -11.07
N PRO A 472 -7.17 -20.25 -10.31
CA PRO A 472 -6.81 -19.44 -9.14
C PRO A 472 -6.25 -18.06 -9.55
N GLN A 473 -6.32 -17.08 -8.65
CA GLN A 473 -6.19 -15.63 -8.87
C GLN A 473 -5.21 -14.98 -7.86
N TYR A 474 -4.75 -13.76 -8.10
CA TYR A 474 -3.66 -13.13 -7.33
C TYR A 474 -3.93 -11.67 -6.93
N VAL A 475 -3.70 -11.31 -5.66
CA VAL A 475 -3.81 -9.98 -5.06
C VAL A 475 -2.51 -9.67 -4.32
N ARG A 476 -1.92 -8.48 -4.52
CA ARG A 476 -0.60 -8.15 -3.94
C ARG A 476 -0.45 -6.75 -3.38
N HIS A 477 0.40 -6.61 -2.36
CA HIS A 477 0.61 -5.40 -1.55
C HIS A 477 2.07 -4.85 -1.55
N ALA A 478 2.21 -3.59 -1.14
CA ALA A 478 3.45 -2.85 -0.87
C ALA A 478 3.81 -2.82 0.63
N GLY A 479 4.88 -3.51 1.05
CA GLY A 479 5.37 -3.38 2.43
C GLY A 479 5.73 -1.93 2.79
N ALA A 480 5.23 -1.45 3.92
CA ALA A 480 5.71 -0.23 4.56
C ALA A 480 7.11 -0.47 5.12
N GLY A 481 8.08 0.32 4.66
CA GLY A 481 9.44 0.35 5.20
C GLY A 481 10.26 1.39 4.42
N PRO A 482 10.69 2.50 5.05
CA PRO A 482 11.71 3.35 4.44
C PRO A 482 13.00 2.54 4.33
N ALA A 483 13.65 2.58 3.16
CA ALA A 483 15.05 2.20 3.07
C ALA A 483 15.85 3.34 3.70
N ILE A 484 16.31 3.16 4.95
CA ILE A 484 17.39 3.98 5.49
C ILE A 484 18.65 3.49 4.76
N GLY A 485 18.94 4.09 3.61
CA GLY A 485 20.21 3.95 2.91
C GLY A 485 21.21 4.92 3.52
N GLY A 486 22.07 4.42 4.40
CA GLY A 486 23.36 5.04 4.67
C GLY A 486 24.31 4.82 3.49
N ASP A 487 25.32 5.68 3.42
CA ASP A 487 26.43 5.72 2.47
C ASP A 487 26.25 6.71 1.30
N ARG A 488 26.47 7.99 1.62
CA ARG A 488 27.13 8.92 0.72
C ARG A 488 28.49 9.29 1.32
N GLU A 489 29.54 8.72 0.74
CA GLU A 489 30.90 9.24 0.89
C GLU A 489 30.94 10.68 0.37
N LEU A 490 31.33 11.61 1.25
CA LEU A 490 31.63 12.99 0.89
C LEU A 490 33.08 13.04 0.39
N HIS A 491 33.26 13.25 -0.92
CA HIS A 491 34.55 13.69 -1.46
C HIS A 491 34.74 15.19 -1.21
N PRO A 492 35.87 15.64 -0.63
CA PRO A 492 36.16 17.06 -0.50
C PRO A 492 36.67 17.63 -1.82
N THR A 493 36.00 18.65 -2.32
CA THR A 493 36.48 19.50 -3.42
C THR A 493 37.59 20.42 -2.91
N ARG A 494 38.70 20.42 -3.65
CA ARG A 494 39.87 21.29 -3.46
C ARG A 494 39.48 22.76 -3.64
N GLY A 495 39.80 23.58 -2.63
CA GLY A 495 39.84 25.04 -2.75
C GLY A 495 41.08 25.49 -3.51
N ALA A 496 40.86 26.32 -4.52
CA ALA A 496 41.90 27.07 -5.23
C ALA A 496 42.28 28.34 -4.43
N ARG A 497 43.49 28.80 -4.71
CA ARG A 497 44.26 29.87 -4.07
C ARG A 497 43.62 31.25 -4.21
N SER A 498 43.75 32.05 -3.15
CA SER A 498 44.34 33.40 -3.17
C SER A 498 44.93 33.67 -1.80
#